data_AF-A0AA38PGQ5-F1
#
_entry.id   AF-A0AA38PGQ5-F1
#
_cell.length_a   1.000
_cell.length_b   1.000
_cell.length_c   1.000
_cell.angle_alpha   90.00
_cell.angle_beta   90.00
_cell.angle_gamma   90.00
#
_symmetry.space_group_name_H-M   'P 1'
#
loop_
_entity.id
_entity.type
_entity.pdbx_description
1 polymer ?
#
loop_
_entity_poly.entity_id
_entity_poly.type
_entity_poly.pdbx_seq_one_letter_code
_entity_poly.pdbx_strand_id
1 'polypeptide(L)'
;MRNQGEDKQDIQFRKALENMRYKACTKDDIKCLNALVSANKPNRHYIACEPWRSAPIIIGENKQRDEINRLGAMRFAMDTKQKLTAFYSEDTICSAAGTKTDSKPTNRTKKSKVNTMNQDLQNILWDLPASTHEFHSPSMLPLCKGMPVIIRHNFATEMNITKGQRGFVFSWQSKKSTADKDHIEVLFVLLHNPPSPVQIEGLPLNVVPIVSRESKGYITLPDDTKIYVSRKQVDVLLGFAMTAYASQGQSLSPNATDLNTLNDHHAFYTALSRSRSYEKTIILQGFNHTCITGGASGALRKEFRDLELLDEITRLQYEGKCDPSVKGTTRSILIELFRKWKGDKFNPPSVHAAIKWSAKDPYVFSEEIYNPWKIVAPLKKQYTVENEFNLIPFTPPSKSSVVSNSLINPIVNPSPLSASLLNNRNASINVRQNTNAVTTLKWSNNSCAYDALFLILRQVWIETTFDITTYTNLPAIMNGFRLHSLGQITLEEVRDDFRRLVH
;
A
#
# COMPACT_ATOMS: atom_id res chain seq x y z
N MET A 1 -12.53 10.11 -11.11
CA MET A 1 -12.88 11.42 -10.50
C MET A 1 -14.25 11.25 -9.83
N ARG A 2 -14.40 11.11 -8.50
CA ARG A 2 -14.41 12.11 -7.41
C ARG A 2 -15.42 13.29 -7.53
N ASN A 3 -16.40 13.23 -8.44
CA ASN A 3 -17.38 14.32 -8.62
C ASN A 3 -18.78 13.96 -8.09
N GLN A 4 -18.97 14.06 -6.78
CA GLN A 4 -20.27 14.42 -6.20
C GLN A 4 -19.96 15.64 -5.33
N GLY A 5 -20.24 16.84 -5.85
CA GLY A 5 -19.85 18.11 -5.24
C GLY A 5 -19.81 19.25 -6.25
N GLU A 6 -20.99 19.64 -6.74
CA GLU A 6 -21.19 20.85 -7.54
C GLU A 6 -21.46 22.09 -6.67
N ASP A 7 -21.49 21.92 -5.34
CA ASP A 7 -21.67 23.05 -4.43
C ASP A 7 -20.44 23.99 -4.45
N LYS A 8 -20.70 25.28 -4.27
CA LYS A 8 -19.68 26.35 -4.24
C LYS A 8 -18.59 26.05 -3.22
N GLN A 9 -18.94 25.47 -2.07
CA GLN A 9 -17.99 25.12 -1.02
C GLN A 9 -17.09 23.96 -1.44
N ASP A 10 -17.62 22.92 -2.08
CA ASP A 10 -16.84 21.80 -2.60
C ASP A 10 -15.88 22.24 -3.71
N ILE A 11 -16.30 23.18 -4.56
CA ILE A 11 -15.42 23.78 -5.59
C ILE A 11 -14.27 24.55 -4.93
N GLN A 12 -14.55 25.37 -3.91
CA GLN A 12 -13.52 26.08 -3.17
C GLN A 12 -12.57 25.12 -2.44
N PHE A 13 -13.09 24.07 -1.83
CA PHE A 13 -12.28 23.06 -1.17
C PHE A 13 -11.39 22.30 -2.14
N ARG A 14 -11.92 21.90 -3.30
CA ARG A 14 -11.15 21.26 -4.36
C ARG A 14 -10.02 22.16 -4.85
N LYS A 15 -10.30 23.43 -5.10
CA LYS A 15 -9.28 24.42 -5.47
C LYS A 15 -8.20 24.56 -4.39
N ALA A 16 -8.60 24.59 -3.12
CA ALA A 16 -7.64 24.60 -2.01
C ALA A 16 -6.76 23.34 -2.00
N LEU A 17 -7.31 22.16 -2.26
CA LEU A 17 -6.55 20.91 -2.37
C LEU A 17 -5.60 20.91 -3.58
N GLU A 18 -6.04 21.41 -4.73
CA GLU A 18 -5.23 21.55 -5.94
C GLU A 18 -4.02 22.47 -5.69
N ASN A 19 -4.26 23.64 -5.10
CA ASN A 19 -3.20 24.57 -4.73
C ASN A 19 -2.27 23.98 -3.66
N MET A 20 -2.83 23.26 -2.68
CA MET A 20 -2.07 22.59 -1.61
C MET A 20 -1.10 21.56 -2.14
N ARG A 21 -1.46 20.82 -3.20
CA ARG A 21 -0.58 19.84 -3.87
C ARG A 21 0.74 20.47 -4.33
N TYR A 22 0.73 21.75 -4.68
CA TYR A 22 1.91 22.51 -5.14
C TYR A 22 2.49 23.45 -4.08
N LYS A 23 2.03 23.36 -2.83
CA LYS A 23 2.38 24.27 -1.73
C LYS A 23 2.09 25.75 -2.08
N ALA A 24 1.00 25.96 -2.81
CA ALA A 24 0.63 27.23 -3.42
C ALA A 24 -0.74 27.74 -2.93
N CYS A 25 -1.17 27.35 -1.72
CA CYS A 25 -2.43 27.83 -1.17
C CYS A 25 -2.45 29.36 -1.08
N THR A 26 -3.56 29.94 -1.54
CA THR A 26 -3.85 31.36 -1.46
C THR A 26 -4.45 31.73 -0.10
N LYS A 27 -4.62 33.04 0.14
CA LYS A 27 -5.31 33.53 1.35
C LYS A 27 -6.76 33.03 1.42
N ASP A 28 -7.44 32.91 0.29
CA ASP A 28 -8.81 32.41 0.22
C ASP A 28 -8.88 30.91 0.52
N ASP A 29 -7.92 30.13 0.03
CA ASP A 29 -7.81 28.70 0.37
C ASP A 29 -7.61 28.50 1.87
N ILE A 30 -6.71 29.29 2.47
CA ILE A 30 -6.46 29.28 3.92
C ILE A 30 -7.71 29.67 4.70
N LYS A 31 -8.46 30.68 4.25
CA LYS A 31 -9.72 31.08 4.88
C LYS A 31 -10.76 29.96 4.81
N CYS A 32 -10.87 29.30 3.67
CA CYS A 32 -11.74 28.14 3.45
C CYS A 32 -11.39 26.99 4.41
N LEU A 33 -10.10 26.65 4.54
CA LEU A 33 -9.63 25.60 5.45
C LEU A 33 -9.80 25.97 6.93
N ASN A 34 -9.54 27.22 7.32
CA ASN A 34 -9.77 27.68 8.69
C ASN A 34 -11.27 27.64 9.08
N ALA A 35 -12.18 27.69 8.10
CA ALA A 35 -13.59 27.49 8.37
C ALA A 35 -13.95 26.04 8.77
N LEU A 36 -13.11 25.06 8.39
CA LEU A 36 -13.26 23.64 8.76
C LEU A 36 -12.67 23.29 10.14
N VAL A 37 -12.03 24.25 10.82
CA VAL A 37 -11.50 24.02 12.17
C VAL A 37 -12.64 23.81 13.16
N SER A 38 -12.58 22.68 13.88
CA SER A 38 -13.53 22.25 14.89
C SER A 38 -13.67 23.33 15.96
N ALA A 39 -14.90 23.74 16.23
CA ALA A 39 -15.19 24.72 17.26
C ALA A 39 -16.52 24.39 17.93
N ASN A 40 -16.54 24.48 19.26
CA ASN A 40 -17.78 24.40 20.03
C ASN A 40 -18.52 25.76 19.96
N LYS A 41 -19.05 26.09 18.78
CA LYS A 41 -19.79 27.32 18.49
C LYS A 41 -21.03 27.00 17.62
N PRO A 42 -22.11 27.79 17.71
CA PRO A 42 -23.25 27.64 16.81
C PRO A 42 -22.82 27.67 15.33
N ASN A 43 -23.40 26.81 14.51
CA ASN A 43 -23.11 26.67 13.08
C ASN A 43 -21.66 26.29 12.72
N ARG A 44 -20.92 25.66 13.65
CA ARG A 44 -19.62 25.03 13.37
C ARG A 44 -19.66 23.55 13.73
N HIS A 45 -18.96 22.74 12.94
CA HIS A 45 -18.76 21.34 13.27
C HIS A 45 -17.90 21.21 14.53
N TYR A 46 -18.26 20.26 15.38
CA TYR A 46 -17.53 19.94 16.60
C TYR A 46 -17.21 18.45 16.62
N ILE A 47 -15.92 18.12 16.84
CA ILE A 47 -15.39 16.76 16.76
C ILE A 47 -16.08 15.77 17.71
N ALA A 48 -16.65 16.22 18.83
CA ALA A 48 -17.31 15.34 19.79
C ALA A 48 -18.77 15.01 19.45
N CYS A 49 -19.34 15.64 18.41
CA CYS A 49 -20.70 15.40 17.94
C CYS A 49 -20.71 14.42 16.75
N GLU A 50 -21.85 13.78 16.51
CA GLU A 50 -22.06 13.02 15.27
C GLU A 50 -21.97 13.95 14.04
N PRO A 51 -21.46 13.48 12.88
CA PRO A 51 -20.97 12.13 12.62
C PRO A 51 -19.49 11.91 13.02
N TRP A 52 -18.85 12.91 13.62
CA TRP A 52 -17.40 12.96 13.87
C TRP A 52 -16.95 12.15 15.08
N ARG A 53 -17.82 12.00 16.07
CA ARG A 53 -17.52 11.37 17.36
C ARG A 53 -16.83 10.02 17.19
N SER A 54 -17.33 9.18 16.29
CA SER A 54 -16.78 7.84 16.02
C SER A 54 -15.97 7.76 14.72
N ALA A 55 -15.74 8.88 14.05
CA ALA A 55 -14.96 8.95 12.83
C ALA A 55 -13.46 8.75 13.14
N PRO A 56 -12.71 8.07 12.24
CA PRO A 56 -11.28 7.96 12.40
C PRO A 56 -10.61 9.33 12.21
N ILE A 57 -9.68 9.66 13.10
CA ILE A 57 -8.88 10.87 13.02
C ILE A 57 -7.57 10.56 12.29
N ILE A 58 -7.30 11.29 11.21
CA ILE A 58 -6.01 11.22 10.51
C ILE A 58 -4.99 12.09 11.24
N ILE A 59 -3.83 11.51 11.52
CA ILE A 59 -2.72 12.16 12.22
C ILE A 59 -1.35 11.80 11.60
N GLY A 60 -0.25 12.37 12.10
CA GLY A 60 1.10 12.11 11.58
C GLY A 60 1.81 10.93 12.23
N GLU A 61 1.74 10.79 13.55
CA GLU A 61 2.62 9.88 14.29
C GLU A 61 1.92 8.63 14.82
N ASN A 62 2.60 7.48 14.81
CA ASN A 62 2.04 6.24 15.35
C ASN A 62 1.80 6.29 16.86
N LYS A 63 2.63 7.02 17.63
CA LYS A 63 2.47 7.14 19.09
C LYS A 63 1.19 7.88 19.46
N GLN A 64 0.93 8.99 18.78
CA GLN A 64 -0.31 9.74 18.92
C GLN A 64 -1.53 8.91 18.49
N ARG A 65 -1.39 8.07 17.46
CA ARG A 65 -2.47 7.18 16.98
C ARG A 65 -2.87 6.23 18.08
N ASP A 66 -1.88 5.62 18.71
CA ASP A 66 -2.11 4.62 19.76
C ASP A 66 -2.77 5.25 20.99
N GLU A 67 -2.38 6.47 21.36
CA GLU A 67 -3.01 7.18 22.46
C GLU A 67 -4.46 7.61 22.15
N ILE A 68 -4.73 8.15 20.96
CA ILE A 68 -6.10 8.47 20.53
C ILE A 68 -6.96 7.21 20.47
N ASN A 69 -6.40 6.10 20.00
CA ASN A 69 -7.08 4.82 19.98
C ASN A 69 -7.39 4.30 21.39
N ARG A 70 -6.45 4.42 22.33
CA ARG A 70 -6.65 4.06 23.75
C ARG A 70 -7.79 4.87 24.37
N LEU A 71 -7.75 6.19 24.22
CA LEU A 71 -8.81 7.10 24.69
C LEU A 71 -10.15 6.81 23.99
N GLY A 72 -10.12 6.55 22.69
CA GLY A 72 -11.27 6.21 21.86
C GLY A 72 -11.96 4.93 22.33
N ALA A 73 -11.20 3.88 22.69
CA ALA A 73 -11.74 2.65 23.23
C ALA A 73 -12.43 2.86 24.58
N MET A 74 -11.80 3.60 25.50
CA MET A 74 -12.38 3.92 26.81
C MET A 74 -13.70 4.69 26.65
N ARG A 75 -13.69 5.72 25.80
CA ARG A 75 -14.89 6.52 25.50
C ARG A 75 -15.98 5.66 24.84
N PHE A 76 -15.65 4.86 23.84
CA PHE A 76 -16.63 4.04 23.13
C PHE A 76 -17.32 3.03 24.06
N ALA A 77 -16.56 2.40 24.97
CA ALA A 77 -17.11 1.52 25.98
C ALA A 77 -18.08 2.25 26.93
N MET A 78 -17.73 3.47 27.36
CA MET A 78 -18.59 4.31 28.18
C MET A 78 -19.87 4.72 27.43
N ASP A 79 -19.75 5.25 26.21
CA ASP A 79 -20.87 5.70 25.38
C ASP A 79 -21.85 4.53 25.07
N THR A 80 -21.32 3.32 24.87
CA THR A 80 -22.13 2.13 24.57
C THR A 80 -22.50 1.30 25.81
N LYS A 81 -22.11 1.73 27.00
CA LYS A 81 -22.33 1.01 28.29
C LYS A 81 -21.82 -0.44 28.26
N GLN A 82 -20.69 -0.68 27.60
CA GLN A 82 -20.04 -1.98 27.51
C GLN A 82 -18.77 -2.01 28.34
N LYS A 83 -18.35 -3.22 28.76
CA LYS A 83 -17.04 -3.44 29.39
C LYS A 83 -16.00 -3.72 28.31
N LEU A 84 -14.79 -3.16 28.47
CA LEU A 84 -13.64 -3.55 27.66
C LEU A 84 -13.09 -4.89 28.14
N THR A 85 -12.88 -5.81 27.21
CA THR A 85 -12.12 -7.04 27.44
C THR A 85 -10.71 -6.84 26.90
N ALA A 86 -9.70 -7.07 27.73
CA ALA A 86 -8.30 -6.93 27.36
C ALA A 86 -7.75 -8.26 26.85
N PHE A 87 -7.32 -8.31 25.60
CA PHE A 87 -6.68 -9.48 25.00
C PHE A 87 -5.17 -9.28 24.90
N TYR A 88 -4.41 -10.16 25.52
CA TYR A 88 -2.96 -10.05 25.63
C TYR A 88 -2.26 -10.90 24.56
N SER A 89 -1.13 -10.42 24.07
CA SER A 89 -0.30 -11.18 23.12
C SER A 89 0.46 -12.31 23.84
N GLU A 90 0.73 -13.39 23.11
CA GLU A 90 1.69 -14.42 23.53
C GLU A 90 3.03 -14.10 22.87
N ASP A 91 4.01 -13.66 23.66
CA ASP A 91 5.33 -13.29 23.15
C ASP A 91 6.37 -14.37 23.51
N THR A 92 7.27 -14.64 22.57
CA THR A 92 8.45 -15.47 22.80
C THR A 92 9.70 -14.72 22.35
N ILE A 93 10.81 -14.87 23.05
CA ILE A 93 12.05 -14.24 22.65
C ILE A 93 12.68 -15.01 21.50
N CYS A 94 13.11 -14.29 20.46
CA CYS A 94 13.94 -14.84 19.41
C CYS A 94 15.39 -14.99 19.93
N SER A 95 15.65 -16.05 20.71
CA SER A 95 16.95 -16.32 21.33
C SER A 95 17.91 -17.06 20.38
N ALA A 96 19.19 -17.09 20.76
CA ALA A 96 20.28 -17.67 19.95
C ALA A 96 20.43 -19.20 20.06
N ALA A 97 19.55 -19.92 20.78
CA ALA A 97 19.79 -21.31 21.14
C ALA A 97 18.84 -22.29 20.41
N GLY A 98 19.40 -23.13 19.53
CA GLY A 98 18.81 -24.44 19.25
C GLY A 98 18.64 -24.90 17.80
N THR A 99 19.68 -24.86 16.96
CA THR A 99 19.97 -26.00 16.05
C THR A 99 21.44 -25.96 15.63
N LYS A 100 22.25 -26.82 16.24
CA LYS A 100 23.46 -27.34 15.61
C LYS A 100 22.98 -28.34 14.53
N THR A 101 22.56 -27.82 13.39
CA THR A 101 22.48 -28.62 12.16
C THR A 101 23.36 -27.93 11.14
N ASP A 102 24.25 -28.70 10.52
CA ASP A 102 25.37 -28.30 9.65
C ASP A 102 24.98 -27.60 8.33
N SER A 103 23.93 -26.78 8.32
CA SER A 103 23.59 -25.92 7.20
C SER A 103 24.29 -24.57 7.35
N LYS A 104 25.18 -24.26 6.40
CA LYS A 104 25.89 -22.99 6.26
C LYS A 104 24.95 -21.78 6.53
N PRO A 105 25.40 -20.76 7.28
CA PRO A 105 24.54 -19.66 7.70
C PRO A 105 24.27 -18.72 6.52
N THR A 106 23.14 -18.90 5.85
CA THR A 106 22.56 -17.89 4.97
C THR A 106 21.57 -17.07 5.79
N ASN A 107 21.84 -15.76 5.89
CA ASN A 107 21.11 -14.73 6.64
C ASN A 107 21.31 -14.71 8.16
N ARG A 108 22.07 -13.70 8.63
CA ARG A 108 22.18 -13.30 10.05
C ARG A 108 20.79 -12.87 10.56
N THR A 109 20.04 -13.78 11.18
CA THR A 109 18.93 -13.40 12.06
C THR A 109 19.49 -12.55 13.20
N LYS A 110 19.04 -11.29 13.30
CA LYS A 110 19.44 -10.37 14.38
C LYS A 110 18.80 -10.85 15.70
N LYS A 111 19.57 -10.84 16.79
CA LYS A 111 19.26 -11.59 18.03
C LYS A 111 19.14 -10.67 19.24
N SER A 112 18.33 -11.06 20.21
CA SER A 112 18.21 -10.40 21.52
C SER A 112 19.35 -10.79 22.46
N LYS A 113 19.77 -9.88 23.35
CA LYS A 113 20.68 -10.20 24.46
C LYS A 113 20.00 -10.99 25.59
N VAL A 114 18.68 -10.82 25.73
CA VAL A 114 17.84 -11.58 26.65
C VAL A 114 17.56 -12.95 26.03
N ASN A 115 17.64 -14.03 26.81
CA ASN A 115 17.50 -15.39 26.31
C ASN A 115 16.16 -16.06 26.67
N THR A 116 15.42 -15.52 27.63
CA THR A 116 14.16 -16.12 28.14
C THR A 116 13.12 -15.05 28.44
N MET A 117 11.86 -15.29 28.05
CA MET A 117 10.74 -14.42 28.41
C MET A 117 10.36 -14.68 29.87
N ASN A 118 10.69 -13.77 30.78
CA ASN A 118 10.19 -13.81 32.16
C ASN A 118 8.92 -12.98 32.31
N GLN A 119 8.19 -13.17 33.42
CA GLN A 119 6.91 -12.50 33.64
C GLN A 119 7.06 -10.96 33.75
N ASP A 120 8.13 -10.47 34.35
CA ASP A 120 8.37 -9.03 34.50
C ASP A 120 8.58 -8.35 33.14
N LEU A 121 9.40 -8.94 32.26
CA LEU A 121 9.56 -8.47 30.90
C LEU A 121 8.23 -8.55 30.14
N GLN A 122 7.49 -9.64 30.28
CA GLN A 122 6.20 -9.78 29.62
C GLN A 122 5.20 -8.69 30.05
N ASN A 123 5.16 -8.35 31.33
CA ASN A 123 4.33 -7.27 31.85
C ASN A 123 4.74 -5.92 31.23
N ILE A 124 6.03 -5.63 31.17
CA ILE A 124 6.55 -4.42 30.50
C ILE A 124 6.11 -4.41 29.03
N LEU A 125 6.26 -5.53 28.31
CA LEU A 125 5.89 -5.63 26.90
C LEU A 125 4.38 -5.43 26.67
N TRP A 126 3.53 -5.90 27.59
CA TRP A 126 2.07 -5.69 27.54
C TRP A 126 1.66 -4.23 27.74
N ASP A 127 2.45 -3.45 28.46
CA ASP A 127 2.18 -2.02 28.69
C ASP A 127 2.69 -1.12 27.54
N LEU A 128 3.52 -1.65 26.63
CA LEU A 128 4.03 -0.88 25.50
C LEU A 128 2.97 -0.67 24.41
N PRO A 129 2.91 0.52 23.79
CA PRO A 129 1.99 0.78 22.68
C PRO A 129 2.38 -0.02 21.44
N ALA A 130 1.41 -0.29 20.58
CA ALA A 130 1.61 -1.06 19.36
C ALA A 130 2.71 -0.48 18.47
N SER A 131 2.88 0.85 18.45
CA SER A 131 3.91 1.56 17.69
C SER A 131 5.35 1.18 18.03
N THR A 132 5.59 0.54 19.17
CA THR A 132 6.93 0.08 19.57
C THR A 132 7.38 -1.17 18.82
N HIS A 133 6.43 -1.99 18.36
CA HIS A 133 6.72 -3.18 17.57
C HIS A 133 6.92 -2.81 16.09
N GLU A 134 7.94 -3.37 15.43
CA GLU A 134 8.31 -3.09 14.03
C GLU A 134 7.12 -3.16 13.06
N PHE A 135 6.23 -4.14 13.25
CA PHE A 135 5.03 -4.34 12.42
C PHE A 135 3.75 -3.74 12.99
N HIS A 136 3.86 -2.99 14.10
CA HIS A 136 2.76 -2.43 14.87
C HIS A 136 1.76 -3.49 15.38
N SER A 137 2.28 -4.65 15.82
CA SER A 137 1.46 -5.72 16.40
C SER A 137 1.15 -5.39 17.86
N PRO A 138 -0.13 -5.26 18.26
CA PRO A 138 -0.48 -4.82 19.60
C PRO A 138 -0.10 -5.86 20.66
N SER A 139 0.48 -5.40 21.77
CA SER A 139 0.79 -6.24 22.92
C SER A 139 -0.46 -6.56 23.75
N MET A 140 -1.37 -5.60 23.85
CA MET A 140 -2.68 -5.73 24.47
C MET A 140 -3.70 -5.01 23.60
N LEU A 141 -4.82 -5.69 23.33
CA LEU A 141 -5.90 -5.17 22.50
C LEU A 141 -7.19 -5.10 23.33
N PRO A 142 -7.64 -3.90 23.72
CA PRO A 142 -8.90 -3.73 24.46
C PRO A 142 -10.07 -3.66 23.48
N LEU A 143 -11.02 -4.59 23.56
CA LEU A 143 -12.16 -4.67 22.64
C LEU A 143 -13.51 -4.76 23.36
N CYS A 144 -14.56 -4.28 22.68
CA CYS A 144 -15.95 -4.63 22.93
C CYS A 144 -16.70 -4.75 21.60
N LYS A 145 -17.94 -5.26 21.60
CA LYS A 145 -18.71 -5.44 20.36
C LYS A 145 -19.07 -4.10 19.73
N GLY A 146 -19.02 -4.05 18.40
CA GLY A 146 -19.25 -2.85 17.59
C GLY A 146 -18.06 -1.89 17.53
N MET A 147 -16.97 -2.16 18.24
CA MET A 147 -15.81 -1.25 18.28
C MET A 147 -15.14 -1.15 16.90
N PRO A 148 -14.81 0.05 16.41
CA PRO A 148 -14.13 0.21 15.12
C PRO A 148 -12.70 -0.32 15.18
N VAL A 149 -12.31 -1.08 14.15
CA VAL A 149 -10.98 -1.66 13.98
C VAL A 149 -10.49 -1.49 12.54
N ILE A 150 -9.17 -1.61 12.35
CA ILE A 150 -8.50 -1.56 11.05
C ILE A 150 -7.63 -2.81 10.92
N ILE A 151 -7.82 -3.56 9.84
CA ILE A 151 -7.03 -4.74 9.52
C ILE A 151 -5.61 -4.33 9.12
N ARG A 152 -4.59 -5.02 9.63
CA ARG A 152 -3.17 -4.68 9.45
C ARG A 152 -2.41 -5.63 8.53
N HIS A 153 -3.05 -6.69 8.06
CA HIS A 153 -2.47 -7.66 7.16
C HIS A 153 -3.38 -7.96 5.97
N ASN A 154 -2.78 -8.35 4.84
CA ASN A 154 -3.52 -8.84 3.68
C ASN A 154 -3.75 -10.34 3.86
N PHE A 155 -4.94 -10.72 4.31
CA PHE A 155 -5.30 -12.14 4.48
C PHE A 155 -5.86 -12.72 3.19
N ALA A 156 -6.79 -12.00 2.56
CA ALA A 156 -7.51 -12.43 1.37
C ALA A 156 -7.99 -11.18 0.62
N THR A 157 -7.26 -10.78 -0.42
CA THR A 157 -7.54 -9.54 -1.17
C THR A 157 -8.84 -9.61 -1.97
N GLU A 158 -9.16 -10.80 -2.45
CA GLU A 158 -10.37 -11.18 -3.17
C GLU A 158 -11.62 -11.14 -2.30
N MET A 159 -11.47 -11.38 -1.00
CA MET A 159 -12.53 -11.25 0.00
C MET A 159 -12.48 -9.90 0.73
N ASN A 160 -11.78 -8.90 0.17
CA ASN A 160 -11.63 -7.57 0.76
C ASN A 160 -11.02 -7.57 2.19
N ILE A 161 -10.37 -8.66 2.62
CA ILE A 161 -9.68 -8.78 3.91
C ILE A 161 -8.24 -8.27 3.75
N THR A 162 -8.13 -6.95 3.59
CA THR A 162 -6.90 -6.27 3.22
C THR A 162 -6.37 -5.36 4.32
N LYS A 163 -5.06 -5.12 4.29
CA LYS A 163 -4.40 -4.14 5.15
C LYS A 163 -4.98 -2.75 4.85
N GLY A 164 -5.54 -2.12 5.88
CA GLY A 164 -6.22 -0.83 5.80
C GLY A 164 -7.74 -0.94 5.72
N GLN A 165 -8.30 -2.12 5.46
CA GLN A 165 -9.74 -2.32 5.49
C GLN A 165 -10.28 -2.04 6.90
N ARG A 166 -11.29 -1.17 6.94
CA ARG A 166 -11.99 -0.81 8.18
C ARG A 166 -13.09 -1.83 8.46
N GLY A 167 -13.40 -2.00 9.73
CA GLY A 167 -14.53 -2.82 10.17
C GLY A 167 -14.91 -2.55 11.61
N PHE A 168 -15.84 -3.36 12.11
CA PHE A 168 -16.33 -3.31 13.47
C PHE A 168 -16.20 -4.69 14.11
N VAL A 169 -15.84 -4.74 15.38
CA VAL A 169 -15.80 -6.00 16.13
C VAL A 169 -17.19 -6.61 16.17
N PHE A 170 -17.34 -7.81 15.61
CA PHE A 170 -18.61 -8.55 15.64
C PHE A 170 -18.66 -9.49 16.86
N SER A 171 -17.66 -10.35 17.00
CA SER A 171 -17.47 -11.28 18.10
C SER A 171 -16.03 -11.79 18.11
N TRP A 172 -15.68 -12.66 19.06
CA TRP A 172 -14.36 -13.28 19.15
C TRP A 172 -14.44 -14.67 19.79
N GLN A 173 -13.42 -15.47 19.53
CA GLN A 173 -13.08 -16.67 20.28
C GLN A 173 -11.75 -16.43 20.98
N SER A 174 -11.69 -16.77 22.26
CA SER A 174 -10.52 -16.54 23.10
C SER A 174 -10.22 -17.75 23.97
N LYS A 175 -8.95 -17.90 24.33
CA LYS A 175 -8.44 -18.87 25.29
C LYS A 175 -7.68 -18.17 26.41
N LYS A 176 -7.38 -18.91 27.47
CA LYS A 176 -6.38 -18.48 28.45
C LYS A 176 -4.97 -18.74 27.92
N SER A 177 -4.09 -17.74 28.02
CA SER A 177 -2.67 -17.87 27.73
C SER A 177 -1.96 -18.62 28.87
N THR A 178 -0.68 -18.92 28.66
CA THR A 178 0.19 -19.53 29.69
C THR A 178 0.33 -18.68 30.96
N ALA A 179 0.04 -17.38 30.89
CA ALA A 179 0.09 -16.44 32.00
C ALA A 179 -1.31 -16.10 32.57
N ASP A 180 -2.31 -16.96 32.32
CA ASP A 180 -3.71 -16.80 32.73
C ASP A 180 -4.37 -15.48 32.27
N LYS A 181 -3.89 -14.93 31.15
CA LYS A 181 -4.48 -13.78 30.49
C LYS A 181 -5.39 -14.23 29.35
N ASP A 182 -6.44 -13.46 29.07
CA ASP A 182 -7.27 -13.72 27.89
C ASP A 182 -6.46 -13.44 26.62
N HIS A 183 -6.39 -14.42 25.73
CA HIS A 183 -5.75 -14.32 24.42
C HIS A 183 -6.79 -14.62 23.34
N ILE A 184 -6.85 -13.78 22.31
CA ILE A 184 -7.80 -13.95 21.21
C ILE A 184 -7.23 -14.92 20.18
N GLU A 185 -7.99 -15.94 19.81
CA GLU A 185 -7.59 -16.90 18.76
C GLU A 185 -8.15 -16.47 17.41
N VAL A 186 -9.42 -16.04 17.41
CA VAL A 186 -10.12 -15.57 16.21
C VAL A 186 -10.95 -14.35 16.57
N LEU A 187 -10.75 -13.27 15.83
CA LEU A 187 -11.60 -12.08 15.87
C LEU A 187 -12.53 -12.07 14.66
N PHE A 188 -13.84 -12.01 14.88
CA PHE A 188 -14.81 -11.80 13.80
C PHE A 188 -15.02 -10.31 13.60
N VAL A 189 -14.77 -9.84 12.38
CA VAL A 189 -14.86 -8.42 12.00
C VAL A 189 -15.93 -8.24 10.94
N LEU A 190 -16.88 -7.35 11.19
CA LEU A 190 -17.83 -6.86 10.20
C LEU A 190 -17.14 -5.80 9.33
N LEU A 191 -16.91 -6.10 8.05
CA LEU A 191 -16.25 -5.17 7.12
C LEU A 191 -17.12 -3.93 6.87
N HIS A 192 -16.51 -2.75 6.96
CA HIS A 192 -17.18 -1.48 6.68
C HIS A 192 -17.10 -1.15 5.19
N ASN A 193 -18.24 -1.13 4.49
CA ASN A 193 -18.38 -0.77 3.08
C ASN A 193 -17.32 -1.43 2.18
N PRO A 194 -17.20 -2.78 2.19
CA PRO A 194 -16.26 -3.46 1.32
C PRO A 194 -16.62 -3.21 -0.17
N PRO A 195 -15.64 -3.17 -1.09
CA PRO A 195 -15.89 -2.98 -2.52
C PRO A 195 -16.91 -3.96 -3.13
N SER A 196 -16.93 -5.19 -2.62
CA SER A 196 -17.92 -6.21 -2.94
C SER A 196 -18.41 -6.90 -1.66
N PRO A 197 -19.67 -7.38 -1.63
CA PRO A 197 -20.15 -8.18 -0.51
C PRO A 197 -19.32 -9.44 -0.34
N VAL A 198 -19.05 -9.80 0.92
CA VAL A 198 -18.27 -10.98 1.30
C VAL A 198 -19.16 -11.89 2.11
N GLN A 199 -19.30 -13.15 1.69
CA GLN A 199 -20.14 -14.13 2.38
C GLN A 199 -19.31 -15.40 2.60
N ILE A 200 -19.04 -15.72 3.86
CA ILE A 200 -18.40 -16.98 4.28
C ILE A 200 -19.50 -17.87 4.83
N GLU A 201 -19.50 -19.15 4.48
CA GLU A 201 -20.47 -20.12 4.97
C GLU A 201 -20.48 -20.15 6.51
N GLY A 202 -21.68 -20.12 7.10
CA GLY A 202 -21.86 -20.08 8.55
C GLY A 202 -21.63 -18.71 9.22
N LEU A 203 -21.22 -17.67 8.48
CA LEU A 203 -21.08 -16.31 9.01
C LEU A 203 -22.10 -15.34 8.39
N PRO A 204 -22.49 -14.26 9.11
CA PRO A 204 -23.30 -13.21 8.51
C PRO A 204 -22.59 -12.48 7.36
N LEU A 205 -23.37 -11.79 6.53
CA LEU A 205 -22.85 -10.98 5.43
C LEU A 205 -21.78 -10.00 5.91
N ASN A 206 -20.66 -9.95 5.19
CA ASN A 206 -19.48 -9.12 5.44
C ASN A 206 -18.76 -9.39 6.77
N VAL A 207 -19.09 -10.46 7.49
CA VAL A 207 -18.36 -10.88 8.68
C VAL A 207 -17.24 -11.84 8.28
N VAL A 208 -16.01 -11.49 8.64
CA VAL A 208 -14.82 -12.27 8.31
C VAL A 208 -14.02 -12.66 9.55
N PRO A 209 -13.43 -13.86 9.60
CA PRO A 209 -12.56 -14.29 10.69
C PRO A 209 -11.13 -13.76 10.47
N ILE A 210 -10.56 -13.18 11.52
CA ILE A 210 -9.16 -12.76 11.60
C ILE A 210 -8.48 -13.63 12.65
N VAL A 211 -7.67 -14.58 12.19
CA VAL A 211 -6.97 -15.54 13.05
C VAL A 211 -5.69 -14.90 13.62
N SER A 212 -5.38 -15.20 14.87
CA SER A 212 -4.11 -14.83 15.49
C SER A 212 -2.92 -15.44 14.75
N ARG A 213 -1.90 -14.62 14.51
CA ARG A 213 -0.68 -15.03 13.80
C ARG A 213 0.57 -14.61 14.55
N GLU A 214 1.65 -15.32 14.27
CA GLU A 214 2.97 -14.95 14.75
C GLU A 214 3.61 -13.91 13.82
N SER A 215 3.98 -12.77 14.41
CA SER A 215 4.79 -11.73 13.79
C SER A 215 6.15 -11.66 14.49
N LYS A 216 7.22 -11.94 13.76
CA LYS A 216 8.60 -11.85 14.26
C LYS A 216 9.16 -10.48 13.91
N GLY A 217 9.54 -9.70 14.92
CA GLY A 217 10.10 -8.35 14.74
C GLY A 217 10.82 -7.88 15.98
N TYR A 218 11.34 -6.65 15.94
CA TYR A 218 11.84 -6.00 17.15
C TYR A 218 10.78 -5.13 17.83
N ILE A 219 10.91 -5.01 19.14
CA ILE A 219 10.23 -4.03 19.99
C ILE A 219 11.29 -3.02 20.46
N THR A 220 11.00 -1.73 20.29
CA THR A 220 11.78 -0.65 20.89
C THR A 220 11.28 -0.38 22.30
N LEU A 221 12.15 -0.52 23.29
CA LEU A 221 11.89 -0.22 24.70
C LEU A 221 11.99 1.29 25.00
N PRO A 222 11.53 1.75 26.18
CA PRO A 222 11.59 3.17 26.56
C PRO A 222 13.00 3.77 26.61
N ASP A 223 14.04 2.94 26.74
CA ASP A 223 15.46 3.31 26.70
C ASP A 223 16.06 3.22 25.28
N ASP A 224 15.22 3.13 24.26
CA ASP A 224 15.55 2.93 22.84
C ASP A 224 16.27 1.60 22.52
N THR A 225 16.43 0.71 23.49
CA THR A 225 16.97 -0.62 23.23
C THR A 225 15.97 -1.47 22.44
N LYS A 226 16.49 -2.42 21.66
CA LYS A 226 15.67 -3.29 20.81
C LYS A 226 15.73 -4.73 21.30
N ILE A 227 14.55 -5.33 21.48
CA ILE A 227 14.38 -6.76 21.75
C ILE A 227 13.65 -7.40 20.58
N TYR A 228 14.22 -8.45 20.02
CA TYR A 228 13.59 -9.29 18.99
C TYR A 228 12.69 -10.34 19.63
N VAL A 229 11.41 -10.30 19.27
CA VAL A 229 10.37 -11.20 19.77
C VAL A 229 9.58 -11.80 18.61
N SER A 230 9.02 -12.99 18.83
CA SER A 230 7.90 -13.51 18.06
C SER A 230 6.63 -13.26 18.86
N ARG A 231 5.79 -12.36 18.35
CA ARG A 231 4.52 -11.97 18.98
C ARG A 231 3.37 -12.67 18.28
N LYS A 232 2.55 -13.43 19.01
CA LYS A 232 1.31 -14.00 18.51
C LYS A 232 0.12 -13.15 18.94
N GLN A 233 -0.60 -12.61 17.96
CA GLN A 233 -1.78 -11.76 18.14
C GLN A 233 -2.58 -11.65 16.83
N VAL A 234 -3.83 -11.21 16.89
CA VAL A 234 -4.59 -10.79 15.70
C VAL A 234 -4.01 -9.51 15.08
N ASP A 235 -3.89 -9.47 13.76
CA ASP A 235 -3.37 -8.31 13.01
C ASP A 235 -4.44 -7.23 12.80
N VAL A 236 -4.92 -6.65 13.89
CA VAL A 236 -5.83 -5.50 13.89
C VAL A 236 -5.35 -4.40 14.83
N LEU A 237 -5.71 -3.16 14.53
CA LEU A 237 -5.61 -2.04 15.46
C LEU A 237 -6.99 -1.43 15.66
N LEU A 238 -7.18 -0.72 16.77
CA LEU A 238 -8.33 0.14 16.96
C LEU A 238 -8.42 1.19 15.85
N GLY A 239 -9.65 1.53 15.46
CA GLY A 239 -9.95 2.34 14.27
C GLY A 239 -10.42 3.76 14.57
N PHE A 240 -10.09 4.33 15.75
CA PHE A 240 -10.43 5.71 16.09
C PHE A 240 -9.41 6.73 15.55
N ALA A 241 -8.19 6.29 15.26
CA ALA A 241 -7.18 7.07 14.58
C ALA A 241 -6.38 6.23 13.58
N MET A 242 -5.84 6.90 12.57
CA MET A 242 -4.91 6.33 11.60
C MET A 242 -3.87 7.36 11.18
N THR A 243 -2.70 6.92 10.75
CA THR A 243 -1.70 7.84 10.22
C THR A 243 -2.07 8.31 8.81
N ALA A 244 -1.62 9.49 8.40
CA ALA A 244 -1.81 10.01 7.03
C ALA A 244 -1.31 9.01 5.98
N TYR A 245 -0.18 8.35 6.26
CA TYR A 245 0.33 7.26 5.43
C TYR A 245 -0.63 6.07 5.37
N ALA A 246 -1.18 5.62 6.50
CA ALA A 246 -2.14 4.52 6.52
C ALA A 246 -3.47 4.86 5.84
N SER A 247 -3.86 6.15 5.82
CA SER A 247 -5.03 6.64 5.10
C SER A 247 -4.83 6.68 3.58
N GLN A 248 -3.61 6.44 3.08
CA GLN A 248 -3.32 6.56 1.65
C GLN A 248 -4.22 5.66 0.79
N GLY A 249 -4.90 6.24 -0.20
CA GLY A 249 -5.80 5.50 -1.10
C GLY A 249 -7.21 5.27 -0.55
N GLN A 250 -7.49 5.59 0.72
CA GLN A 250 -8.84 5.46 1.29
C GLN A 250 -9.73 6.65 0.91
N SER A 251 -11.05 6.42 0.85
CA SER A 251 -12.05 7.49 0.84
C SER A 251 -12.76 7.46 2.20
N LEU A 252 -12.79 8.59 2.91
CA LEU A 252 -13.42 8.73 4.21
C LEU A 252 -14.57 9.74 4.13
N SER A 253 -15.71 9.37 4.70
CA SER A 253 -16.86 10.25 4.90
C SER A 253 -17.58 9.76 6.15
N PRO A 254 -17.55 10.50 7.27
CA PRO A 254 -16.82 11.76 7.50
C PRO A 254 -15.28 11.64 7.57
N ASN A 255 -14.55 12.73 7.32
CA ASN A 255 -13.08 12.83 7.41
C ASN A 255 -12.61 13.82 8.49
N ALA A 256 -12.06 13.31 9.59
CA ALA A 256 -11.45 14.12 10.63
C ALA A 256 -9.93 14.10 10.52
N THR A 257 -9.27 15.24 10.68
CA THR A 257 -7.80 15.33 10.55
C THR A 257 -7.20 16.31 11.56
N ASP A 258 -6.09 15.91 12.20
CA ASP A 258 -5.24 16.82 12.97
C ASP A 258 -4.00 17.22 12.17
N LEU A 259 -4.07 18.41 11.56
CA LEU A 259 -3.01 18.91 10.68
C LEU A 259 -1.73 19.31 11.44
N ASN A 260 -1.79 19.65 12.73
CA ASN A 260 -0.59 20.02 13.49
C ASN A 260 0.36 18.85 13.72
N THR A 261 -0.14 17.63 13.58
CA THR A 261 0.68 16.42 13.69
C THR A 261 1.41 16.10 12.38
N LEU A 262 1.15 16.85 11.31
CA LEU A 262 1.69 16.63 9.97
C LEU A 262 2.78 17.67 9.66
N ASN A 263 3.82 17.25 8.95
CA ASN A 263 5.03 18.06 8.78
C ASN A 263 5.13 18.80 7.45
N ASP A 264 4.34 18.43 6.43
CA ASP A 264 4.45 19.01 5.10
C ASP A 264 3.11 19.10 4.34
N HIS A 265 3.11 19.86 3.24
CA HIS A 265 1.95 19.99 2.36
C HIS A 265 1.46 18.66 1.76
N HIS A 266 2.31 17.65 1.59
CA HIS A 266 1.90 16.37 1.02
C HIS A 266 1.10 15.56 2.03
N ALA A 267 1.51 15.58 3.29
CA ALA A 267 0.79 14.97 4.39
C ALA A 267 -0.56 15.65 4.59
N PHE A 268 -0.59 17.00 4.57
CA PHE A 268 -1.83 17.78 4.61
C PHE A 268 -2.76 17.39 3.45
N TYR A 269 -2.25 17.42 2.22
CA TYR A 269 -2.99 17.05 1.02
C TYR A 269 -3.49 15.61 1.10
N THR A 270 -2.66 14.67 1.56
CA THR A 270 -3.01 13.26 1.69
C THR A 270 -4.16 13.07 2.68
N ALA A 271 -4.11 13.74 3.83
CA ALA A 271 -5.14 13.63 4.86
C ALA A 271 -6.47 14.28 4.43
N LEU A 272 -6.43 15.51 3.92
CA LEU A 272 -7.65 16.24 3.55
C LEU A 272 -8.31 15.67 2.29
N SER A 273 -7.53 15.18 1.33
CA SER A 273 -8.05 14.58 0.09
C SER A 273 -8.64 13.18 0.27
N ARG A 274 -8.82 12.69 1.51
CA ARG A 274 -9.62 11.49 1.81
C ARG A 274 -11.11 11.79 1.79
N SER A 275 -11.52 13.02 2.08
CA SER A 275 -12.90 13.45 1.90
C SER A 275 -13.20 13.81 0.45
N ARG A 276 -14.47 13.67 0.09
CA ARG A 276 -15.02 14.17 -1.18
C ARG A 276 -15.85 15.44 -1.01
N SER A 277 -16.17 15.82 0.23
CA SER A 277 -17.07 16.93 0.54
C SER A 277 -16.46 17.85 1.61
N TYR A 278 -16.64 19.14 1.42
CA TYR A 278 -16.33 20.19 2.39
C TYR A 278 -17.10 19.96 3.69
N GLU A 279 -18.42 19.74 3.61
CA GLU A 279 -19.30 19.49 4.76
C GLU A 279 -18.89 18.23 5.55
N LYS A 280 -18.37 17.21 4.85
CA LYS A 280 -17.86 15.97 5.47
C LYS A 280 -16.36 16.01 5.75
N THR A 281 -15.76 17.19 5.84
CA THR A 281 -14.39 17.39 6.37
C THR A 281 -14.37 18.20 7.68
N ILE A 282 -13.54 17.81 8.65
CA ILE A 282 -13.26 18.61 9.86
C ILE A 282 -11.77 18.60 10.18
N ILE A 283 -11.24 19.76 10.58
CA ILE A 283 -9.86 19.92 11.05
C ILE A 283 -9.91 20.08 12.57
N LEU A 284 -9.16 19.28 13.33
CA LEU A 284 -9.28 19.25 14.80
C LEU A 284 -8.91 20.58 15.47
N GLN A 285 -7.87 21.23 14.97
CA GLN A 285 -7.30 22.44 15.57
C GLN A 285 -6.66 23.32 14.49
N GLY A 286 -6.39 24.59 14.82
CA GLY A 286 -5.69 25.50 13.91
C GLY A 286 -4.33 24.95 13.49
N PHE A 287 -3.85 25.31 12.30
CA PHE A 287 -2.66 24.72 11.70
C PHE A 287 -1.70 25.78 11.15
N ASN A 288 -0.42 25.41 10.99
CA ASN A 288 0.58 26.30 10.43
C ASN A 288 0.39 26.49 8.91
N HIS A 289 0.04 27.70 8.50
CA HIS A 289 -0.17 28.02 7.08
C HIS A 289 1.11 27.91 6.24
N THR A 290 2.30 28.10 6.83
CA THR A 290 3.56 28.03 6.06
C THR A 290 3.86 26.64 5.51
N CYS A 291 3.24 25.60 6.08
CA CYS A 291 3.33 24.23 5.58
C CYS A 291 2.73 24.09 4.16
N ILE A 292 1.74 24.90 3.79
CA ILE A 292 0.99 24.81 2.52
C ILE A 292 1.18 26.01 1.59
N THR A 293 2.08 26.94 1.94
CA THR A 293 2.43 28.13 1.14
C THR A 293 3.93 28.22 0.88
N GLY A 294 4.35 28.99 -0.14
CA GLY A 294 5.76 29.26 -0.41
C GLY A 294 6.39 28.38 -1.50
N GLY A 295 5.59 27.54 -2.16
CA GLY A 295 6.01 26.77 -3.34
C GLY A 295 6.71 25.46 -3.02
N ALA A 296 6.50 24.48 -3.91
CA ALA A 296 7.15 23.17 -3.86
C ALA A 296 8.69 23.29 -3.95
N SER A 297 9.40 22.29 -3.41
CA SER A 297 10.86 22.22 -3.56
C SER A 297 11.27 22.16 -5.03
N GLY A 298 12.48 22.62 -5.37
CA GLY A 298 12.96 22.66 -6.76
C GLY A 298 12.91 21.30 -7.46
N ALA A 299 13.32 20.23 -6.78
CA ALA A 299 13.30 18.86 -7.30
C ALA A 299 11.86 18.36 -7.56
N LEU A 300 10.94 18.58 -6.62
CA LEU A 300 9.54 18.19 -6.77
C LEU A 300 8.85 19.00 -7.86
N ARG A 301 9.12 20.30 -7.93
CA ARG A 301 8.60 21.18 -8.98
C ARG A 301 9.07 20.73 -10.36
N LYS A 302 10.34 20.33 -10.50
CA LYS A 302 10.86 19.72 -11.73
C LYS A 302 10.07 18.46 -12.07
N GLU A 303 9.92 17.52 -11.13
CA GLU A 303 9.17 16.29 -11.35
C GLU A 303 7.75 16.56 -11.86
N PHE A 304 7.03 17.51 -11.25
CA PHE A 304 5.72 17.90 -11.75
C PHE A 304 5.77 18.45 -13.19
N ARG A 305 6.72 19.33 -13.50
CA ARG A 305 6.88 19.86 -14.87
C ARG A 305 7.18 18.74 -15.87
N ASP A 306 8.01 17.77 -15.50
CA ASP A 306 8.32 16.60 -16.34
C ASP A 306 7.05 15.81 -16.63
N LEU A 307 6.23 15.54 -15.61
CA LEU A 307 4.97 14.83 -15.76
C LEU A 307 3.96 15.57 -16.65
N GLU A 308 3.85 16.90 -16.54
CA GLU A 308 2.97 17.70 -17.41
C GLU A 308 3.43 17.67 -18.88
N LEU A 309 4.75 17.66 -19.13
CA LEU A 309 5.28 17.50 -20.49
C LEU A 309 5.00 16.11 -21.04
N LEU A 310 5.18 15.06 -20.23
CA LEU A 310 4.89 13.68 -20.64
C LEU A 310 3.40 13.46 -20.93
N ASP A 311 2.51 14.06 -20.13
CA ASP A 311 1.07 14.02 -20.37
C ASP A 311 0.73 14.65 -21.73
N GLU A 312 1.27 15.83 -22.02
CA GLU A 312 1.05 16.51 -23.30
C GLU A 312 1.65 15.75 -24.49
N ILE A 313 2.84 15.15 -24.34
CA ILE A 313 3.44 14.28 -25.35
C ILE A 313 2.53 13.09 -25.63
N THR A 314 2.03 12.44 -24.58
CA THR A 314 1.14 11.27 -24.67
C THR A 314 -0.15 11.65 -25.39
N ARG A 315 -0.76 12.79 -25.04
CA ARG A 315 -1.96 13.31 -25.71
C ARG A 315 -1.72 13.57 -27.19
N LEU A 316 -0.63 14.26 -27.54
CA LEU A 316 -0.31 14.57 -28.94
C LEU A 316 -0.01 13.32 -29.76
N GLN A 317 0.65 12.32 -29.18
CA GLN A 317 0.89 11.03 -29.84
C GLN A 317 -0.42 10.28 -30.09
N TYR A 318 -1.29 10.23 -29.09
CA TYR A 318 -2.62 9.62 -29.22
C TYR A 318 -3.48 10.29 -30.30
N GLU A 319 -3.43 11.61 -30.39
CA GLU A 319 -4.14 12.39 -31.41
C GLU A 319 -3.46 12.37 -32.80
N GLY A 320 -2.30 11.71 -32.96
CA GLY A 320 -1.54 11.69 -34.21
C GLY A 320 -0.94 13.06 -34.59
N LYS A 321 -0.84 13.99 -33.63
CA LYS A 321 -0.33 15.36 -33.81
C LYS A 321 1.10 15.57 -33.30
N CYS A 322 1.71 14.54 -32.73
CA CYS A 322 3.09 14.59 -32.29
C CYS A 322 4.04 14.43 -33.48
N ASP A 323 5.09 15.25 -33.51
CA ASP A 323 6.10 15.15 -34.57
C ASP A 323 6.80 13.78 -34.54
N PRO A 324 7.00 13.11 -35.69
CA PRO A 324 7.65 11.79 -35.75
C PRO A 324 9.06 11.73 -35.14
N SER A 325 9.75 12.87 -35.01
CA SER A 325 11.07 12.99 -34.38
C SER A 325 11.04 12.86 -32.85
N VAL A 326 9.87 13.05 -32.22
CA VAL A 326 9.71 12.94 -30.76
C VAL A 326 9.51 11.47 -30.37
N LYS A 327 10.61 10.72 -30.45
CA LYS A 327 10.69 9.30 -30.05
C LYS A 327 11.91 9.09 -29.17
N GLY A 328 11.66 8.67 -27.92
CA GLY A 328 12.71 8.41 -26.93
C GLY A 328 12.46 7.10 -26.21
N THR A 329 13.54 6.39 -25.88
CA THR A 329 13.48 5.18 -25.05
C THR A 329 13.42 5.49 -23.56
N THR A 330 13.77 6.72 -23.18
CA THR A 330 13.73 7.18 -21.78
C THR A 330 12.89 8.45 -21.66
N ARG A 331 12.40 8.70 -20.44
CA ARG A 331 11.70 9.94 -20.07
C ARG A 331 12.50 11.17 -20.50
N SER A 332 13.78 11.18 -20.17
CA SER A 332 14.66 12.34 -20.35
C SER A 332 14.87 12.64 -21.83
N ILE A 333 15.14 11.63 -22.67
CA ILE A 333 15.26 11.79 -24.13
C ILE A 333 13.95 12.29 -24.73
N LEU A 334 12.81 11.72 -24.30
CA LEU A 334 11.51 12.09 -24.84
C LEU A 334 11.17 13.56 -24.54
N ILE A 335 11.41 14.01 -23.31
CA ILE A 335 11.23 15.41 -22.89
C ILE A 335 12.18 16.32 -23.67
N GLU A 336 13.45 15.94 -23.84
CA GLU A 336 14.44 16.72 -24.58
C GLU A 336 14.00 16.96 -26.03
N LEU A 337 13.65 15.87 -26.75
CA LEU A 337 13.21 15.93 -28.14
C LEU A 337 11.92 16.74 -28.29
N PHE A 338 10.96 16.55 -27.37
CA PHE A 338 9.73 17.33 -27.36
C PHE A 338 10.00 18.82 -27.17
N ARG A 339 10.91 19.18 -26.27
CA ARG A 339 11.29 20.58 -26.04
C ARG A 339 12.05 21.18 -27.21
N LYS A 340 12.89 20.41 -27.91
CA LYS A 340 13.51 20.84 -29.19
C LYS A 340 12.46 21.13 -30.26
N TRP A 341 11.38 20.35 -30.32
CA TRP A 341 10.30 20.56 -31.28
C TRP A 341 9.36 21.72 -30.91
N LYS A 342 8.80 21.73 -29.69
CA LYS A 342 7.83 22.75 -29.25
C LYS A 342 8.47 24.07 -28.81
N GLY A 343 9.74 24.04 -28.43
CA GLY A 343 10.49 25.15 -27.87
C GLY A 343 10.51 25.18 -26.35
N ASP A 344 11.60 25.71 -25.78
CA ASP A 344 11.87 25.71 -24.33
C ASP A 344 10.87 26.50 -23.48
N LYS A 345 10.17 27.46 -24.09
CA LYS A 345 9.18 28.31 -23.42
C LYS A 345 7.76 27.74 -23.47
N PHE A 346 7.55 26.63 -24.19
CA PHE A 346 6.25 25.99 -24.28
C PHE A 346 5.80 25.54 -22.89
N ASN A 347 4.61 25.95 -22.47
CA ASN A 347 3.93 25.43 -21.28
C ASN A 347 2.63 24.76 -21.76
N PRO A 348 2.38 23.49 -21.41
CA PRO A 348 1.10 22.86 -21.72
C PRO A 348 -0.10 23.68 -21.16
N PRO A 349 -1.26 23.70 -21.85
CA PRO A 349 -2.39 24.53 -21.43
C PRO A 349 -2.94 24.22 -20.03
N SER A 350 -2.89 22.95 -19.62
CA SER A 350 -3.39 22.44 -18.34
C SER A 350 -2.47 22.71 -17.15
N VAL A 351 -1.25 23.21 -17.37
CA VAL A 351 -0.25 23.35 -16.30
C VAL A 351 -0.71 24.32 -15.22
N HIS A 352 -0.64 23.86 -13.97
CA HIS A 352 -0.93 24.65 -12.80
C HIS A 352 0.00 25.87 -12.67
N ALA A 353 -0.55 27.04 -12.34
CA ALA A 353 0.19 28.31 -12.32
C ALA A 353 1.46 28.26 -11.45
N ALA A 354 1.43 27.54 -10.32
CA ALA A 354 2.54 27.41 -9.40
C ALA A 354 3.78 26.70 -9.96
N ILE A 355 3.63 25.93 -11.05
CA ILE A 355 4.72 25.18 -11.66
C ILE A 355 5.00 25.61 -13.11
N LYS A 356 4.35 26.65 -13.63
CA LYS A 356 4.70 27.23 -14.93
C LYS A 356 6.14 27.70 -14.93
N TRP A 357 6.78 27.66 -16.09
CA TRP A 357 8.15 28.15 -16.28
C TRP A 357 8.18 29.31 -17.28
N SER A 358 9.16 30.20 -17.08
CA SER A 358 9.33 31.42 -17.87
C SER A 358 10.81 31.79 -17.97
N ALA A 359 11.13 32.88 -18.67
CA ALA A 359 12.51 33.39 -18.69
C ALA A 359 13.05 33.74 -17.28
N LYS A 360 12.18 34.13 -16.33
CA LYS A 360 12.56 34.45 -14.95
C LYS A 360 12.70 33.23 -14.04
N ASP A 361 12.03 32.13 -14.39
CA ASP A 361 12.08 30.85 -13.66
C ASP A 361 12.07 29.72 -14.70
N PRO A 362 13.23 29.46 -15.33
CA PRO A 362 13.32 28.53 -16.45
C PRO A 362 13.09 27.08 -16.00
N TYR A 363 12.66 26.25 -16.96
CA TYR A 363 12.69 24.81 -16.78
C TYR A 363 14.16 24.35 -16.86
N VAL A 364 14.67 23.80 -15.75
CA VAL A 364 16.04 23.26 -15.67
C VAL A 364 16.00 21.79 -16.06
N PHE A 365 16.51 21.48 -17.24
CA PHE A 365 16.71 20.12 -17.68
C PHE A 365 18.04 19.61 -17.14
N SER A 366 17.99 18.52 -16.39
CA SER A 366 19.18 17.76 -16.03
C SER A 366 19.39 16.71 -17.10
N GLU A 367 20.51 16.76 -17.82
CA GLU A 367 20.98 15.63 -18.61
C GLU A 367 21.22 14.47 -17.64
N GLU A 368 20.27 13.56 -17.54
CA GLU A 368 20.50 12.29 -16.86
C GLU A 368 21.51 11.52 -17.72
N ILE A 369 22.72 11.33 -17.19
CA ILE A 369 23.74 10.48 -17.82
C ILE A 369 23.10 9.13 -18.06
N TYR A 370 22.90 8.77 -19.33
CA TYR A 370 22.44 7.45 -19.72
C TYR A 370 23.47 6.44 -19.23
N ASN A 371 23.16 5.77 -18.11
CA ASN A 371 23.90 4.62 -17.65
C ASN A 371 23.26 3.38 -18.28
N PRO A 372 23.85 2.80 -19.35
CA PRO A 372 23.32 1.57 -19.91
C PRO A 372 23.28 0.51 -18.81
N TRP A 373 22.13 -0.16 -18.69
CA TRP A 373 21.99 -1.31 -17.81
C TRP A 373 23.05 -2.35 -18.18
N LYS A 374 23.98 -2.61 -17.26
CA LYS A 374 24.98 -3.66 -17.41
C LYS A 374 24.67 -4.76 -16.41
N ILE A 375 24.58 -6.00 -16.88
CA ILE A 375 24.56 -7.16 -16.00
C ILE A 375 25.92 -7.21 -15.31
N VAL A 376 25.93 -6.89 -14.02
CA VAL A 376 27.12 -7.00 -13.20
C VAL A 376 27.36 -8.49 -12.97
N ALA A 377 28.37 -9.05 -13.64
CA ALA A 377 28.84 -10.40 -13.31
C ALA A 377 29.19 -10.43 -11.80
N PRO A 378 28.86 -11.50 -11.07
CA PRO A 378 29.21 -11.60 -9.66
C PRO A 378 30.72 -11.45 -9.53
N LEU A 379 31.15 -10.31 -8.98
CA LEU A 379 32.55 -10.07 -8.64
C LEU A 379 32.95 -11.19 -7.67
N LYS A 380 33.89 -12.05 -8.10
CA LYS A 380 34.68 -12.85 -7.16
C LYS A 380 35.30 -11.84 -6.20
N LYS A 381 34.84 -11.80 -4.96
CA LYS A 381 35.41 -10.93 -3.92
C LYS A 381 36.87 -11.32 -3.70
N GLN A 382 37.78 -10.66 -4.40
CA GLN A 382 39.12 -10.45 -3.92
C GLN A 382 39.06 -9.18 -3.09
N TYR A 383 39.18 -9.35 -1.77
CA TYR A 383 39.33 -8.23 -0.86
C TYR A 383 40.74 -7.68 -1.05
N THR A 384 40.85 -6.53 -1.70
CA THR A 384 41.96 -5.61 -1.47
C THR A 384 41.41 -4.41 -0.70
N VAL A 385 41.99 -4.20 0.47
CA VAL A 385 41.66 -3.11 1.38
C VAL A 385 42.39 -1.88 0.88
N GLU A 386 41.68 -0.89 0.37
CA GLU A 386 42.15 0.51 0.36
C GLU A 386 41.02 1.44 0.79
N ASN A 387 41.41 2.41 1.60
CA ASN A 387 40.59 3.27 2.44
C ASN A 387 40.07 4.52 1.70
N GLU A 388 39.08 5.15 2.35
CA GLU A 388 38.55 6.52 2.18
C GLU A 388 37.64 6.79 0.98
N PHE A 389 36.34 7.00 1.25
CA PHE A 389 35.73 8.33 1.42
C PHE A 389 34.25 8.21 1.88
N ASN A 390 33.83 9.19 2.70
CA ASN A 390 32.52 9.32 3.35
C ASN A 390 31.33 9.42 2.37
N LEU A 391 30.31 8.56 2.52
CA LEU A 391 28.92 8.84 2.09
C LEU A 391 27.88 8.17 3.02
N ILE A 392 26.83 8.94 3.28
CA ILE A 392 25.68 8.73 4.17
C ILE A 392 24.93 7.41 3.87
N PRO A 393 24.54 6.60 4.88
CA PRO A 393 23.86 5.33 4.61
C PRO A 393 22.37 5.54 4.31
N PHE A 394 22.04 5.60 3.01
CA PHE A 394 20.71 5.27 2.51
C PHE A 394 20.50 3.75 2.59
N THR A 395 19.53 3.29 3.37
CA THR A 395 19.17 1.87 3.47
C THR A 395 17.91 1.60 2.63
N PRO A 396 18.01 0.83 1.53
CA PRO A 396 16.82 0.40 0.79
C PRO A 396 16.06 -0.69 1.58
N PRO A 397 14.73 -0.77 1.45
CA PRO A 397 13.93 -1.80 2.11
C PRO A 397 14.27 -3.20 1.57
N SER A 398 14.46 -4.14 2.48
CA SER A 398 14.76 -5.54 2.19
C SER A 398 13.59 -6.21 1.47
N LYS A 399 13.85 -6.72 0.27
CA LYS A 399 12.94 -7.58 -0.49
C LYS A 399 12.65 -8.86 0.30
N SER A 400 11.37 -9.16 0.49
CA SER A 400 10.88 -10.46 0.95
C SER A 400 11.27 -11.53 -0.07
N SER A 401 12.13 -12.48 0.31
CA SER A 401 12.39 -13.68 -0.46
C SER A 401 11.28 -14.71 -0.22
N VAL A 402 10.61 -15.12 -1.30
CA VAL A 402 9.72 -16.28 -1.31
C VAL A 402 10.58 -17.51 -1.04
N VAL A 403 10.35 -18.17 0.09
CA VAL A 403 10.92 -19.48 0.42
C VAL A 403 9.95 -20.52 -0.12
N SER A 404 10.33 -21.21 -1.19
CA SER A 404 9.67 -22.40 -1.69
C SER A 404 9.97 -23.57 -0.75
N ASN A 405 9.04 -23.91 0.14
CA ASN A 405 9.11 -25.16 0.90
C ASN A 405 8.50 -26.29 0.04
N SER A 406 9.38 -27.08 -0.56
CA SER A 406 9.04 -28.34 -1.22
C SER A 406 8.96 -29.47 -0.18
N LEU A 407 7.78 -29.72 0.39
CA LEU A 407 7.47 -30.95 1.11
C LEU A 407 5.96 -31.24 1.07
N ILE A 408 5.48 -31.92 0.02
CA ILE A 408 4.23 -32.71 0.08
C ILE A 408 4.44 -34.02 -0.69
N ASN A 409 4.18 -35.13 0.00
CA ASN A 409 4.20 -36.51 -0.48
C ASN A 409 3.13 -36.79 -1.56
N PRO A 410 3.28 -37.85 -2.38
CA PRO A 410 2.51 -38.03 -3.60
C PRO A 410 1.08 -38.51 -3.31
N ILE A 411 0.09 -37.84 -3.90
CA ILE A 411 -1.29 -38.33 -3.96
C ILE A 411 -1.63 -38.62 -5.43
N VAL A 412 -1.72 -39.92 -5.71
CA VAL A 412 -2.63 -40.62 -6.63
C VAL A 412 -2.90 -39.98 -8.01
N ASN A 413 -2.31 -40.60 -9.03
CA ASN A 413 -2.68 -40.45 -10.44
C ASN A 413 -4.19 -40.64 -10.67
N PRO A 414 -4.86 -39.73 -11.40
CA PRO A 414 -5.97 -40.12 -12.26
C PRO A 414 -5.41 -40.61 -13.61
N SER A 415 -5.76 -41.85 -13.97
CA SER A 415 -5.45 -42.53 -15.23
C SER A 415 -5.98 -41.80 -16.49
N PRO A 416 -5.49 -42.18 -17.69
CA PRO A 416 -5.31 -41.29 -18.82
C PRO A 416 -6.50 -41.29 -19.78
N LEU A 417 -6.83 -40.12 -20.32
CA LEU A 417 -7.64 -40.01 -21.54
C LEU A 417 -6.78 -39.41 -22.67
N SER A 418 -6.47 -40.29 -23.63
CA SER A 418 -6.01 -40.04 -24.99
C SER A 418 -4.73 -39.22 -25.19
N ALA A 419 -3.60 -39.87 -24.92
CA ALA A 419 -2.38 -39.64 -25.66
C ALA A 419 -2.55 -40.13 -27.11
N SER A 420 -3.10 -39.29 -27.99
CA SER A 420 -3.12 -39.60 -29.43
C SER A 420 -3.26 -38.36 -30.32
N LEU A 421 -2.52 -37.27 -30.05
CA LEU A 421 -2.33 -36.18 -31.02
C LEU A 421 -0.93 -35.54 -30.98
N LEU A 422 0.05 -36.17 -30.31
CA LEU A 422 1.46 -35.76 -30.34
C LEU A 422 2.18 -36.53 -31.44
N ASN A 423 1.90 -36.21 -32.70
CA ASN A 423 2.79 -36.46 -33.82
C ASN A 423 2.42 -35.53 -34.97
N ASN A 424 2.93 -34.30 -34.90
CA ASN A 424 3.40 -33.57 -36.08
C ASN A 424 4.31 -32.44 -35.60
N ARG A 425 5.60 -32.76 -35.51
CA ARG A 425 6.67 -31.77 -35.60
C ARG A 425 6.72 -31.28 -37.05
N ASN A 426 6.87 -29.97 -37.22
CA ASN A 426 7.00 -29.23 -38.47
C ASN A 426 5.68 -28.70 -39.07
N ALA A 427 5.15 -27.63 -38.46
CA ALA A 427 4.39 -26.63 -39.18
C ALA A 427 4.97 -25.25 -38.82
N SER A 428 5.64 -24.62 -39.78
CA SER A 428 6.09 -23.24 -39.72
C SER A 428 4.86 -22.34 -39.60
N ILE A 429 4.63 -21.78 -38.41
CA ILE A 429 3.54 -20.83 -38.18
C ILE A 429 4.02 -19.49 -38.74
N ASN A 430 3.54 -19.13 -39.93
CA ASN A 430 3.56 -17.76 -40.42
C ASN A 430 2.67 -16.90 -39.51
N VAL A 431 3.27 -16.31 -38.47
CA VAL A 431 2.63 -15.29 -37.66
C VAL A 431 2.46 -14.06 -38.56
N ARG A 432 1.24 -13.85 -39.08
CA ARG A 432 0.85 -12.53 -39.58
C ARG A 432 1.01 -11.56 -38.41
N GLN A 433 2.04 -10.71 -38.50
CA GLN A 433 2.23 -9.57 -37.62
C GLN A 433 1.05 -8.62 -37.81
N ASN A 434 -0.01 -8.81 -37.02
CA ASN A 434 -0.97 -7.77 -36.75
C ASN A 434 -0.49 -7.03 -35.50
N THR A 435 0.66 -6.37 -35.63
CA THR A 435 1.10 -5.33 -34.71
C THR A 435 0.11 -4.18 -34.89
N ASN A 436 -0.78 -3.95 -33.90
CA ASN A 436 -1.37 -2.64 -33.53
C ASN A 436 -2.63 -2.72 -32.65
N ALA A 437 -3.10 -3.89 -32.23
CA ALA A 437 -4.13 -3.97 -31.18
C ALA A 437 -3.49 -4.34 -29.83
N VAL A 438 -3.42 -3.39 -28.90
CA VAL A 438 -3.18 -3.70 -27.49
C VAL A 438 -4.36 -4.53 -27.03
N THR A 439 -4.20 -5.85 -26.98
CA THR A 439 -5.22 -6.76 -26.43
C THR A 439 -5.38 -6.42 -24.94
N THR A 440 -6.51 -5.83 -24.57
CA THR A 440 -6.80 -5.45 -23.18
C THR A 440 -7.60 -6.55 -22.50
N LEU A 441 -7.34 -6.78 -21.21
CA LEU A 441 -8.16 -7.65 -20.36
C LEU A 441 -9.28 -6.84 -19.74
N LYS A 442 -10.49 -7.42 -19.69
CA LYS A 442 -11.54 -6.85 -18.84
C LYS A 442 -11.18 -7.06 -17.36
N TRP A 443 -10.95 -5.94 -16.66
CA TRP A 443 -10.67 -5.94 -15.23
C TRP A 443 -11.90 -6.43 -14.43
N SER A 444 -11.67 -7.33 -13.47
CA SER A 444 -12.71 -7.88 -12.60
C SER A 444 -12.14 -8.30 -11.25
N ASN A 445 -12.96 -8.37 -10.19
CA ASN A 445 -12.60 -8.95 -8.88
C ASN A 445 -11.25 -8.48 -8.29
N ASN A 446 -10.90 -7.20 -8.44
CA ASN A 446 -9.63 -6.63 -7.96
C ASN A 446 -8.36 -7.36 -8.46
N SER A 447 -8.42 -8.01 -9.64
CA SER A 447 -7.34 -8.84 -10.19
C SER A 447 -6.11 -8.07 -10.70
N CYS A 448 -5.98 -6.77 -10.45
CA CYS A 448 -5.03 -5.90 -11.17
C CYS A 448 -3.57 -6.37 -11.09
N ALA A 449 -3.13 -6.83 -9.92
CA ALA A 449 -1.77 -7.36 -9.75
C ALA A 449 -1.56 -8.68 -10.50
N TYR A 450 -2.57 -9.54 -10.50
CA TYR A 450 -2.56 -10.81 -11.22
C TYR A 450 -2.59 -10.59 -12.73
N ASP A 451 -3.49 -9.72 -13.21
CA ASP A 451 -3.65 -9.40 -14.64
C ASP A 451 -2.39 -8.75 -15.22
N ALA A 452 -1.74 -7.87 -14.44
CA ALA A 452 -0.46 -7.28 -14.84
C ALA A 452 0.62 -8.35 -15.03
N LEU A 453 0.77 -9.28 -14.08
CA LEU A 453 1.73 -10.38 -14.19
C LEU A 453 1.40 -11.28 -15.39
N PHE A 454 0.13 -11.61 -15.56
CA PHE A 454 -0.36 -12.42 -16.66
C PHE A 454 -0.05 -11.81 -18.04
N LEU A 455 -0.28 -10.50 -18.20
CA LEU A 455 0.04 -9.78 -19.44
C LEU A 455 1.55 -9.68 -19.68
N ILE A 456 2.36 -9.51 -18.62
CA ILE A 456 3.82 -9.57 -18.73
C ILE A 456 4.26 -10.95 -19.21
N LEU A 457 3.73 -12.03 -18.62
CA LEU A 457 4.04 -13.41 -19.04
C LEU A 457 3.66 -13.66 -20.49
N ARG A 458 2.52 -13.12 -20.95
CA ARG A 458 2.12 -13.18 -22.36
C ARG A 458 3.10 -12.44 -23.26
N GLN A 459 3.54 -11.25 -22.86
CA GLN A 459 4.49 -10.47 -23.67
C GLN A 459 5.85 -11.18 -23.76
N VAL A 460 6.34 -11.72 -22.65
CA VAL A 460 7.56 -12.55 -22.61
C VAL A 460 7.41 -13.76 -23.53
N TRP A 461 6.26 -14.44 -23.51
CA TRP A 461 5.98 -15.59 -24.39
C TRP A 461 6.01 -15.22 -25.88
N ILE A 462 5.54 -14.02 -26.24
CA ILE A 462 5.56 -13.53 -27.63
C ILE A 462 7.00 -13.18 -28.07
N GLU A 463 7.79 -12.57 -27.19
CA GLU A 463 9.10 -12.03 -27.52
C GLU A 463 10.25 -13.05 -27.41
N THR A 464 10.09 -14.11 -26.61
CA THR A 464 11.18 -15.05 -26.31
C THR A 464 10.83 -16.51 -26.55
N THR A 465 11.79 -17.26 -27.09
CA THR A 465 11.77 -18.72 -27.13
C THR A 465 12.33 -19.27 -25.81
N PHE A 466 11.49 -19.38 -24.79
CA PHE A 466 11.90 -19.87 -23.47
C PHE A 466 11.78 -21.40 -23.38
N ASP A 467 12.77 -22.09 -22.79
CA ASP A 467 12.64 -23.51 -22.44
C ASP A 467 11.88 -23.63 -21.10
N ILE A 468 10.69 -24.20 -21.20
CA ILE A 468 9.62 -24.08 -20.20
C ILE A 468 9.41 -25.36 -19.39
N THR A 469 10.23 -26.37 -19.68
CA THR A 469 10.16 -27.71 -19.10
C THR A 469 10.57 -27.75 -17.63
N THR A 470 11.23 -26.70 -17.12
CA THR A 470 11.75 -26.61 -15.75
C THR A 470 10.77 -26.05 -14.72
N TYR A 471 9.59 -25.57 -15.13
CA TYR A 471 8.63 -24.95 -14.22
C TYR A 471 7.28 -25.67 -14.24
N THR A 472 6.76 -26.00 -13.07
CA THR A 472 5.59 -26.88 -12.90
C THR A 472 4.31 -26.35 -13.54
N ASN A 473 4.06 -25.03 -13.47
CA ASN A 473 2.77 -24.45 -13.90
C ASN A 473 2.88 -23.59 -15.18
N LEU A 474 4.08 -23.25 -15.65
CA LEU A 474 4.26 -22.46 -16.88
C LEU A 474 3.79 -23.17 -18.17
N PRO A 475 3.93 -24.50 -18.33
CA PRO A 475 3.42 -25.19 -19.50
C PRO A 475 1.90 -25.03 -19.69
N ALA A 476 1.14 -24.97 -18.59
CA ALA A 476 -0.31 -24.83 -18.63
C ALA A 476 -0.74 -23.43 -19.14
N ILE A 477 -0.17 -22.36 -18.60
CA ILE A 477 -0.50 -20.98 -19.05
C ILE A 477 -0.08 -20.75 -20.50
N MET A 478 1.06 -21.30 -20.93
CA MET A 478 1.51 -21.17 -22.32
C MET A 478 0.65 -21.95 -23.30
N ASN A 479 0.16 -23.14 -22.92
CA ASN A 479 -0.83 -23.83 -23.73
C ASN A 479 -2.11 -23.00 -23.83
N GLY A 480 -2.54 -22.35 -22.75
CA GLY A 480 -3.63 -21.38 -22.78
C GLY A 480 -3.38 -20.23 -23.76
N PHE A 481 -2.20 -19.58 -23.72
CA PHE A 481 -1.85 -18.54 -24.69
C PHE A 481 -1.87 -19.04 -26.14
N ARG A 482 -1.44 -20.29 -26.37
CA ARG A 482 -1.52 -20.93 -27.70
C ARG A 482 -2.97 -21.13 -28.13
N LEU A 483 -3.83 -21.69 -27.28
CA LEU A 483 -5.26 -21.86 -27.57
C LEU A 483 -5.94 -20.52 -27.87
N HIS A 484 -5.58 -19.47 -27.14
CA HIS A 484 -6.05 -18.11 -27.40
C HIS A 484 -5.55 -17.58 -28.76
N SER A 485 -4.28 -17.79 -29.10
CA SER A 485 -3.74 -17.39 -30.42
C SER A 485 -4.41 -18.11 -31.59
N LEU A 486 -4.95 -19.32 -31.34
CA LEU A 486 -5.75 -20.09 -32.29
C LEU A 486 -7.25 -19.68 -32.30
N GLY A 487 -7.65 -18.69 -31.49
CA GLY A 487 -9.03 -18.23 -31.38
C GLY A 487 -9.98 -19.21 -30.69
N GLN A 488 -9.45 -20.23 -29.99
CA GLN A 488 -10.26 -21.29 -29.38
C GLN A 488 -10.81 -20.89 -28.01
N ILE A 489 -10.10 -20.01 -27.30
CA ILE A 489 -10.50 -19.46 -26.00
C ILE A 489 -10.15 -17.97 -25.94
N THR A 490 -10.89 -17.25 -25.10
CA THR A 490 -10.62 -15.85 -24.78
C THR A 490 -9.41 -15.72 -23.86
N LEU A 491 -8.86 -14.50 -23.80
CA LEU A 491 -7.69 -14.24 -22.95
C LEU A 491 -8.10 -14.28 -21.46
N GLU A 492 -9.33 -13.90 -21.15
CA GLU A 492 -9.97 -14.02 -19.84
C GLU A 492 -10.12 -15.48 -19.39
N GLU A 493 -10.49 -16.40 -20.28
CA GLU A 493 -10.58 -17.83 -19.97
C GLU A 493 -9.20 -18.41 -19.63
N VAL A 494 -8.16 -18.09 -20.41
CA VAL A 494 -6.77 -18.49 -20.10
C VAL A 494 -6.35 -18.00 -18.71
N ARG A 495 -6.69 -16.75 -18.39
CA ARG A 495 -6.41 -16.12 -17.11
C ARG A 495 -7.10 -16.86 -15.96
N ASP A 496 -8.40 -17.11 -16.09
CA ASP A 496 -9.20 -17.69 -15.02
C ASP A 496 -8.90 -19.20 -14.83
N ASP A 497 -8.59 -19.92 -15.90
CA ASP A 497 -8.11 -21.31 -15.86
C ASP A 497 -6.77 -21.42 -15.16
N PHE A 498 -5.82 -20.55 -15.51
CA PHE A 498 -4.52 -20.53 -14.85
C PHE A 498 -4.66 -20.14 -13.37
N ARG A 499 -5.60 -19.26 -13.04
CA ARG A 499 -5.88 -18.90 -11.64
C ARG A 499 -6.37 -20.10 -10.83
N ARG A 500 -7.30 -20.89 -11.39
CA ARG A 500 -7.83 -22.12 -10.76
C ARG A 500 -6.79 -23.22 -10.60
N LEU A 501 -5.73 -23.21 -11.39
CA LEU A 501 -4.65 -24.19 -11.29
C LEU A 501 -3.66 -23.87 -10.16
N VAL A 502 -3.48 -22.59 -9.83
CA VAL A 502 -2.43 -22.11 -8.92
C VAL A 502 -2.96 -21.77 -7.52
N HIS A 503 -4.26 -21.51 -7.40
CA HIS A 503 -4.98 -21.26 -6.16
C HIS A 503 -6.02 -22.34 -5.94
#